data_AF-A0A1F9YPB4-F1
#
_entry.id   AF-A0A1F9YPB4-F1
#
_cell.length_a   1.000
_cell.length_b   1.000
_cell.length_c   1.000
_cell.angle_alpha   90.00
_cell.angle_beta   90.00
_cell.angle_gamma   90.00
#
_symmetry.space_group_name_H-M   'P 1'
#
loop_
_entity.id
_entity.type
_entity.pdbx_description
1 polymer ?
#
loop_
_entity_poly.entity_id
_entity_poly.type
_entity_poly.pdbx_seq_one_letter_code
_entity_poly.pdbx_strand_id
1 'polypeptide(L)'
;MSCGRAIAWDANVCPFCGKDYRVAAKAAPKQTLMPTIGGILILLSGIFEIVAGGLLATESTALMPVTFGLSGLFVVCGIVVAILGVIAVVGGYYAIQRKNFNLALVGGIFSLLGLYIIVPLIGLILVLVSKDEFED
;
A
#
# COMPACT_ATOMS: atom_id res chain seq x y z
N MET A 1 27.16 -35.86 -9.51
CA MET A 1 28.56 -35.84 -9.03
C MET A 1 29.19 -34.50 -9.38
N SER A 2 29.89 -33.85 -8.44
CA SER A 2 30.63 -32.60 -8.67
C SER A 2 32.00 -32.94 -9.24
N CYS A 3 32.43 -32.33 -10.34
CA CYS A 3 33.68 -32.67 -11.02
C CYS A 3 34.95 -32.21 -10.27
N GLY A 4 34.81 -31.43 -9.19
CA GLY A 4 35.91 -31.03 -8.29
C GLY A 4 36.98 -30.11 -8.89
N ARG A 5 36.92 -29.80 -10.20
CA ARG A 5 37.86 -28.89 -10.87
C ARG A 5 37.41 -27.44 -10.74
N ALA A 6 38.39 -26.55 -10.56
CA ALA A 6 38.16 -25.12 -10.67
C ALA A 6 37.78 -24.77 -12.11
N ILE A 7 36.73 -23.96 -12.26
CA ILE A 7 36.29 -23.37 -13.52
C ILE A 7 36.62 -21.89 -13.52
N ALA A 8 36.80 -21.31 -14.71
CA ALA A 8 36.94 -19.86 -14.84
C ALA A 8 35.64 -19.17 -14.39
N TRP A 9 35.75 -18.01 -13.75
CA TRP A 9 34.63 -17.29 -13.13
C TRP A 9 33.55 -16.84 -14.14
N ASP A 10 33.89 -16.82 -15.43
CA ASP A 10 33.05 -16.43 -16.56
C ASP A 10 32.43 -17.63 -17.31
N ALA A 11 32.76 -18.87 -16.92
CA ALA A 11 32.25 -20.07 -17.59
C ALA A 11 30.83 -20.43 -17.11
N ASN A 12 29.86 -20.23 -17.98
CA ASN A 12 28.43 -20.55 -17.72
C ASN A 12 28.13 -22.05 -17.66
N VAL A 13 28.92 -22.87 -18.37
CA VAL A 13 28.80 -24.34 -18.43
C VAL A 13 30.17 -24.93 -18.13
N CYS A 14 30.24 -25.95 -17.26
CA CYS A 14 31.51 -26.65 -17.09
C CYS A 14 31.80 -27.52 -18.33
N PRO A 15 32.93 -27.31 -19.03
CA PRO A 15 33.27 -28.05 -20.24
C PRO A 15 33.53 -29.55 -19.99
N PHE A 16 33.81 -29.95 -18.75
CA PHE A 16 34.15 -31.34 -18.41
C PHE A 16 32.97 -32.21 -18.03
N CYS A 17 31.95 -31.62 -17.36
CA CYS A 17 30.79 -32.38 -16.89
C CYS A 17 29.47 -31.90 -17.49
N GLY A 18 29.49 -30.86 -18.33
CA GLY A 18 28.29 -30.33 -18.98
C GLY A 18 27.25 -29.77 -18.02
N LYS A 19 27.61 -29.59 -16.73
CA LYS A 19 26.71 -28.95 -15.77
C LYS A 19 26.59 -27.47 -16.14
N ASP A 20 25.36 -27.04 -16.33
CA ASP A 20 24.99 -25.65 -16.47
C ASP A 20 25.03 -24.99 -15.08
N TYR A 21 25.85 -23.95 -14.94
CA TYR A 21 25.94 -23.11 -13.73
C TYR A 21 25.35 -21.72 -13.98
N ARG A 22 24.71 -21.51 -15.13
CA ARG A 22 23.94 -20.31 -15.41
C ARG A 22 23.04 -20.05 -14.22
N VAL A 23 23.33 -18.96 -13.52
CA VAL A 23 22.53 -18.50 -12.40
C VAL A 23 21.15 -18.27 -13.00
N ALA A 24 20.19 -19.15 -12.68
CA ALA A 24 18.84 -19.00 -13.14
C ALA A 24 18.39 -17.63 -12.65
N ALA A 25 18.28 -16.67 -13.57
CA ALA A 25 17.76 -15.35 -13.25
C ALA A 25 16.43 -15.60 -12.53
N LYS A 26 16.31 -15.09 -11.30
CA LYS A 26 15.04 -15.12 -10.55
C LYS A 26 13.97 -14.68 -11.54
N ALA A 27 13.01 -15.56 -11.81
CA ALA A 27 11.91 -15.25 -12.71
C ALA A 27 11.30 -13.91 -12.24
N ALA A 28 11.20 -12.94 -13.15
CA ALA A 28 10.60 -11.65 -12.85
C ALA A 28 9.25 -11.90 -12.16
N PRO A 29 8.96 -11.22 -11.03
CA PRO A 29 7.71 -11.46 -10.30
C PRO A 29 6.55 -11.25 -11.26
N LYS A 30 5.63 -12.22 -11.26
CA LYS A 30 4.45 -12.19 -12.12
C LYS A 30 3.67 -10.92 -11.79
N GLN A 31 3.52 -10.00 -12.75
CA GLN A 31 2.74 -8.80 -12.54
C GLN A 31 1.26 -9.19 -12.45
N THR A 32 0.72 -9.37 -11.24
CA THR A 32 -0.71 -9.63 -11.06
C THR A 32 -1.46 -8.32 -10.89
N LEU A 33 -2.75 -8.28 -11.22
CA LEU A 33 -3.57 -7.07 -11.01
C LEU A 33 -4.03 -6.89 -9.55
N MET A 34 -3.71 -7.84 -8.68
CA MET A 34 -4.12 -7.85 -7.27
C MET A 34 -3.66 -6.60 -6.49
N PRO A 35 -2.39 -6.16 -6.54
CA PRO A 35 -1.96 -4.97 -5.83
C PRO A 35 -2.59 -3.69 -6.40
N THR A 36 -2.84 -3.64 -7.72
CA THR A 36 -3.48 -2.49 -8.36
C THR A 36 -4.94 -2.34 -7.92
N ILE A 37 -5.68 -3.44 -7.87
CA ILE A 37 -7.08 -3.44 -7.38
C ILE A 37 -7.11 -3.06 -5.90
N GLY A 38 -6.22 -3.64 -5.08
CA GLY A 38 -6.11 -3.32 -3.66
C GLY A 38 -5.79 -1.84 -3.41
N GLY A 39 -4.85 -1.28 -4.17
CA GLY A 39 -4.48 0.13 -4.09
C GLY A 39 -5.61 1.08 -4.50
N ILE A 40 -6.37 0.76 -5.55
CA ILE A 40 -7.54 1.56 -5.96
C ILE A 40 -8.62 1.55 -4.87
N LEU A 41 -8.87 0.40 -4.23
CA LEU A 41 -9.85 0.31 -3.14
C LEU A 41 -9.46 1.19 -1.95
N ILE A 42 -8.18 1.18 -1.56
CA ILE A 42 -7.64 2.05 -0.50
C ILE A 42 -7.74 3.52 -0.90
N LEU A 43 -7.42 3.85 -2.15
CA LEU A 43 -7.45 5.21 -2.66
C LEU A 43 -8.87 5.78 -2.68
N LEU A 44 -9.86 5.01 -3.13
CA LEU A 44 -11.27 5.40 -3.09
C LEU A 44 -11.78 5.58 -1.65
N SER A 45 -11.34 4.72 -0.73
CA SER A 45 -11.67 4.86 0.69
C SER A 45 -11.11 6.16 1.26
N GLY A 46 -9.85 6.49 0.98
CA GLY A 46 -9.21 7.73 1.43
C GLY A 46 -9.89 9.00 0.89
N ILE A 47 -10.31 8.99 -0.39
CA ILE A 47 -11.09 10.10 -0.96
C ILE A 47 -12.42 10.26 -0.23
N PHE A 48 -13.11 9.16 0.06
CA PHE A 48 -14.39 9.20 0.77
C PHE A 48 -14.22 9.73 2.19
N GLU A 49 -13.13 9.37 2.88
CA GLU A 49 -12.77 9.92 4.20
C GLU A 49 -12.51 11.43 4.16
N ILE A 50 -11.80 11.93 3.15
CA ILE A 50 -11.55 13.36 2.99
C ILE A 50 -12.86 14.11 2.79
N VAL A 51 -13.76 13.58 1.94
CA VAL A 51 -15.07 14.19 1.68
C VAL A 51 -15.94 14.16 2.94
N ALA A 52 -16.01 13.02 3.64
CA ALA A 52 -16.79 12.89 4.87
C ALA A 52 -16.24 13.75 6.01
N GLY A 53 -14.92 13.80 6.20
CA GLY A 53 -14.24 14.64 7.19
C GLY A 53 -14.42 16.14 6.90
N GLY A 54 -14.33 16.52 5.63
CA GLY A 54 -14.61 17.89 5.17
C GLY A 54 -16.05 18.31 5.43
N LEU A 55 -17.02 17.45 5.10
CA LEU A 55 -18.44 17.72 5.33
C LEU A 55 -18.75 17.82 6.83
N LEU A 56 -18.21 16.93 7.65
CA LEU A 56 -18.35 17.00 9.11
C LEU A 56 -17.78 18.30 9.68
N ALA A 57 -16.69 18.82 9.11
CA ALA A 57 -16.10 20.09 9.53
C ALA A 57 -16.93 21.32 9.09
N THR A 58 -17.62 21.27 7.93
CA THR A 58 -18.44 22.40 7.45
C THR A 58 -19.80 22.46 8.14
N GLU A 59 -20.51 21.34 8.24
CA GLU A 59 -21.86 21.29 8.84
C GLU A 59 -21.85 21.66 10.33
N SER A 60 -20.77 21.31 11.05
CA SER A 60 -20.61 21.64 12.47
C SER A 60 -20.39 23.14 12.72
N THR A 61 -19.91 23.89 11.73
CA THR A 61 -19.70 25.35 11.82
C THR A 61 -20.90 26.17 11.33
N ALA A 62 -21.73 25.60 10.45
CA ALA A 62 -22.88 26.28 9.87
C ALA A 62 -24.09 26.35 10.82
N LEU A 63 -24.26 25.34 11.69
CA LEU A 63 -25.40 25.26 12.61
C LEU A 63 -25.14 25.81 14.02
N MET A 64 -23.87 25.87 14.45
CA MET A 64 -23.48 26.42 15.75
C MET A 64 -22.10 27.10 15.65
N PRO A 65 -21.90 28.32 16.19
CA PRO A 65 -20.58 28.92 16.26
C PRO A 65 -19.63 28.02 17.06
N VAL A 66 -18.38 27.93 16.61
CA VAL A 66 -17.30 27.14 17.26
C VAL A 66 -17.05 27.64 18.68
N THR A 67 -17.81 27.09 19.62
CA THR A 67 -17.61 27.24 21.06
C THR A 67 -16.68 26.14 21.57
N PHE A 68 -15.94 26.40 22.65
CA PHE A 68 -15.21 25.38 23.40
C PHE A 68 -16.20 24.39 24.04
N GLY A 69 -16.66 23.40 23.26
CA GLY A 69 -17.69 22.44 23.63
C GLY A 69 -17.78 21.29 22.61
N LEU A 70 -18.89 20.55 22.62
CA LEU A 70 -19.07 19.37 21.76
C LEU A 70 -18.88 19.68 20.26
N SER A 71 -19.27 20.88 19.81
CA SER A 71 -19.11 21.38 18.44
C SER A 71 -17.65 21.54 18.03
N GLY A 72 -16.77 22.04 18.90
CA GLY A 72 -15.33 22.12 18.64
C GLY A 72 -14.66 20.76 18.52
N LEU A 73 -15.13 19.76 19.29
CA LEU A 73 -14.64 18.39 19.22
C LEU A 73 -14.90 17.76 17.83
N PHE A 74 -16.07 18.01 17.24
CA PHE A 74 -16.41 17.51 15.90
C PHE A 74 -15.55 18.12 14.80
N VAL A 75 -15.23 19.42 14.90
CA VAL A 75 -14.34 20.11 13.95
C VAL A 75 -12.93 19.54 14.04
N VAL A 76 -12.39 19.39 15.26
CA VAL A 76 -11.04 18.82 15.47
C VAL A 76 -10.99 17.38 14.96
N CYS A 77 -12.01 16.57 15.26
CA CYS A 77 -12.11 15.20 14.77
C CYS A 77 -12.17 15.15 13.23
N GLY A 78 -12.97 16.01 12.60
CA GLY A 78 -13.05 16.11 11.14
C GLY A 78 -11.72 16.47 10.48
N ILE A 79 -10.96 17.40 11.06
CA ILE A 79 -9.62 17.76 10.58
C ILE A 79 -8.66 16.58 10.70
N VAL A 80 -8.66 15.85 11.83
CA VAL A 80 -7.81 14.67 12.03
C VAL A 80 -8.15 13.59 11.01
N VAL A 81 -9.43 13.29 10.79
CA VAL A 81 -9.89 12.32 9.79
C VAL A 81 -9.46 12.76 8.38
N ALA A 82 -9.53 14.05 8.05
CA ALA A 82 -9.07 14.56 6.76
C ALA A 82 -7.56 14.35 6.56
N ILE A 83 -6.74 14.56 7.60
CA ILE A 83 -5.28 14.30 7.55
C ILE A 83 -5.01 12.81 7.35
N LEU A 84 -5.72 11.94 8.06
CA LEU A 84 -5.62 10.49 7.90
C LEU A 84 -5.99 10.05 6.48
N GLY A 85 -7.05 10.66 5.91
CA GLY A 85 -7.45 10.43 4.52
C GLY A 85 -6.35 10.79 3.51
N VAL A 86 -5.60 11.87 3.73
CA VAL A 86 -4.45 12.21 2.86
C VAL A 86 -3.38 11.14 2.91
N ILE A 87 -3.04 10.64 4.10
CA ILE A 87 -2.06 9.56 4.28
C ILE A 87 -2.55 8.27 3.60
N ALA A 88 -3.85 7.96 3.71
CA ALA A 88 -4.48 6.84 3.02
C ALA A 88 -4.39 6.97 1.49
N VAL A 89 -4.65 8.15 0.93
CA VAL A 89 -4.52 8.41 -0.52
C VAL A 89 -3.08 8.22 -0.99
N VAL A 90 -2.11 8.76 -0.24
CA VAL A 90 -0.68 8.58 -0.54
C VAL A 90 -0.31 7.10 -0.49
N GLY A 91 -0.74 6.37 0.54
CA GLY A 91 -0.51 4.92 0.63
C GLY A 91 -1.17 4.12 -0.49
N GLY A 92 -2.39 4.48 -0.90
CA GLY A 92 -3.08 3.89 -2.05
C GLY A 92 -2.33 4.13 -3.36
N TYR A 93 -1.75 5.32 -3.55
CA TYR A 93 -0.91 5.64 -4.70
C TYR A 93 0.38 4.80 -4.72
N TYR A 94 1.06 4.65 -3.57
CA TYR A 94 2.23 3.78 -3.45
C TYR A 94 1.89 2.29 -3.64
N ALA A 95 0.70 1.85 -3.20
CA ALA A 95 0.19 0.51 -3.44
C ALA A 95 0.01 0.22 -4.94
N ILE A 96 -0.48 1.20 -5.72
CA ILE A 96 -0.62 1.09 -7.18
C ILE A 96 0.77 1.08 -7.86
N GLN A 97 1.70 1.92 -7.39
CA GLN A 97 3.04 2.00 -7.96
C GLN A 97 3.93 0.79 -7.66
N ARG A 98 3.54 -0.08 -6.72
CA ARG A 98 4.35 -1.22 -6.23
C ARG A 98 5.72 -0.80 -5.68
N LYS A 99 5.83 0.43 -5.19
CA LYS A 99 7.07 1.00 -4.64
C LYS A 99 6.91 1.15 -3.13
N ASN A 100 7.90 0.69 -2.37
CA ASN A 100 7.92 0.78 -0.91
C ASN A 100 6.67 0.19 -0.23
N PHE A 101 6.67 -1.14 -0.03
CA PHE A 101 5.56 -1.85 0.63
C PHE A 101 5.16 -1.25 1.98
N ASN A 102 6.13 -0.73 2.75
CA ASN A 102 5.89 -0.13 4.06
C ASN A 102 4.96 1.09 3.99
N LEU A 103 5.10 1.95 2.97
CA LEU A 103 4.24 3.13 2.80
C LEU A 103 2.81 2.73 2.42
N ALA A 104 2.67 1.72 1.56
CA ALA A 104 1.37 1.16 1.19
C ALA A 104 0.66 0.52 2.41
N LEU A 105 1.40 -0.23 3.23
CA LEU A 105 0.88 -0.86 4.44
C LEU A 105 0.40 0.19 5.45
N VAL A 106 1.23 1.20 5.71
CA VAL A 106 0.91 2.28 6.66
C VAL A 106 -0.33 3.04 6.21
N GLY A 107 -0.42 3.44 4.94
CA GLY A 107 -1.61 4.12 4.44
C GLY A 107 -2.86 3.24 4.42
N GLY A 108 -2.72 1.93 4.17
CA GLY A 108 -3.84 0.99 4.27
C GLY A 108 -4.34 0.77 5.70
N ILE A 109 -3.45 0.74 6.70
CA ILE A 109 -3.81 0.71 8.12
C ILE A 109 -4.52 2.00 8.53
N PHE A 110 -4.03 3.15 8.07
CA PHE A 110 -4.68 4.43 8.35
C PHE A 110 -6.05 4.55 7.69
N SER A 111 -6.23 3.98 6.49
CA SER A 111 -7.53 3.93 5.83
C SER A 111 -8.58 3.08 6.59
N LEU A 112 -8.16 2.16 7.46
CA LEU A 112 -9.06 1.34 8.28
C LEU A 112 -9.64 2.11 9.48
N LEU A 113 -9.02 3.21 9.89
CA LEU A 113 -9.50 4.06 10.98
C LEU A 113 -10.70 4.93 10.57
N GLY A 114 -11.05 4.95 9.28
CA GLY A 114 -12.20 5.65 8.77
C GLY A 114 -13.55 5.00 9.07
N LEU A 115 -14.62 5.71 8.70
CA LEU A 115 -16.01 5.28 8.91
C LEU A 115 -16.38 4.00 8.13
N TYR A 116 -15.61 3.63 7.10
CA TYR A 116 -15.88 2.49 6.23
C TYR A 116 -14.75 1.47 6.30
N ILE A 117 -14.87 0.50 7.23
CA ILE A 117 -13.79 -0.47 7.53
C ILE A 117 -13.71 -1.58 6.48
N ILE A 118 -14.82 -1.97 5.86
CA ILE A 118 -14.91 -3.19 5.04
C ILE A 118 -14.13 -3.08 3.72
N VAL A 119 -14.24 -1.95 3.02
CA VAL A 119 -13.57 -1.69 1.74
C VAL A 119 -12.04 -1.64 1.87
N PRO A 120 -11.46 -0.85 2.80
CA PRO A 120 -10.01 -0.81 2.99
C PRO A 120 -9.46 -2.12 3.55
N LEU A 121 -10.25 -2.90 4.30
CA LEU A 121 -9.83 -4.24 4.75
C LEU A 121 -9.54 -5.17 3.56
N ILE A 122 -10.46 -5.24 2.60
CA ILE A 122 -10.28 -6.07 1.39
C ILE A 122 -9.08 -5.56 0.58
N GLY A 123 -8.96 -4.23 0.43
CA GLY A 123 -7.83 -3.62 -0.25
C GLY A 123 -6.49 -3.93 0.42
N LEU A 124 -6.43 -3.86 1.75
CA LEU A 124 -5.22 -4.15 2.53
C LEU A 124 -4.84 -5.63 2.46
N ILE A 125 -5.81 -6.55 2.51
CA ILE A 125 -5.55 -7.99 2.36
C ILE A 125 -4.95 -8.29 0.98
N LEU A 126 -5.49 -7.69 -0.08
CA LEU A 126 -4.94 -7.84 -1.44
C LEU A 126 -3.52 -7.30 -1.56
N VAL A 127 -3.23 -6.17 -0.92
CA VAL A 127 -1.87 -5.59 -0.87
C VAL A 127 -0.92 -6.50 -0.08
N LEU A 128 -1.36 -7.04 1.08
CA LEU A 128 -0.58 -7.97 1.91
C LEU A 128 -0.23 -9.28 1.19
N VAL A 129 -1.19 -9.85 0.46
CA VAL A 129 -0.96 -11.07 -0.36
C VAL A 129 0.03 -10.80 -1.48
N SER A 130 0.04 -9.57 -2.00
CA SER A 130 0.93 -9.16 -3.10
C SER A 130 2.29 -8.65 -2.62
N LYS A 131 2.67 -8.85 -1.34
CA LYS A 131 3.93 -8.34 -0.77
C LYS A 131 5.17 -8.71 -1.60
N ASP A 132 5.17 -9.88 -2.22
CA ASP A 132 6.32 -10.39 -3.01
C ASP A 132 6.43 -9.74 -4.40
N GLU A 133 5.44 -8.92 -4.79
CA GLU A 133 5.44 -8.12 -6.03
C GLU A 133 5.92 -6.67 -5.84
N PHE A 134 6.16 -6.24 -4.59
CA PHE A 134 6.65 -4.90 -4.31
C PHE A 134 8.17 -4.84 -4.48
N GLU A 135 8.63 -3.77 -5.11
CA GLU A 135 10.03 -3.40 -5.12
C GLU A 135 10.28 -2.54 -3.86
N ASP A 136 11.15 -3.04 -2.98
CA ASP A 136 11.61 -2.34 -1.77
C ASP A 136 12.37 -1.05 -2.11
#